data_AF-A0AB34PQL0-F1
#
_entry.id   AF-A0AB34PQL0-F1
#
_cell.length_a   1.000
_cell.length_b   1.000
_cell.length_c   1.000
_cell.angle_alpha   90.00
_cell.angle_beta   90.00
_cell.angle_gamma   90.00
#
_symmetry.space_group_name_H-M   'P 1'
#
loop_
_entity.id
_entity.type
_entity.pdbx_description
1 polymer ?
#
loop_
_entity_poly.entity_id
_entity_poly.type
_entity_poly.pdbx_seq_one_letter_code
_entity_poly.pdbx_strand_id
1 'polypeptide(L)'
;MVIAHDLQLFGDFKFELSDNWRNDCAKKALEPIINQCAEGIETISPFQQKSIAIQLSICEFENAEISYPSECRSQNLDTCILLLEKSPQYWTTFSGYYREIRNICHQISLPFAKDQILQVYENIT
;
A
#
# COMPACT_ATOMS: atom_id res chain seq x y z
N MET A 1 27.52 3.12 -14.14
CA MET A 1 26.85 4.11 -15.01
C MET A 1 25.56 3.43 -15.45
N VAL A 2 24.45 3.67 -14.73
CA VAL A 2 23.17 2.98 -14.95
C VAL A 2 22.61 3.51 -16.26
N ILE A 3 22.38 2.62 -17.21
CA ILE A 3 22.04 2.95 -18.59
C ILE A 3 20.57 3.38 -18.63
N ALA A 4 20.27 4.45 -19.37
CA ALA A 4 18.94 5.06 -19.47
C ALA A 4 17.79 4.10 -19.89
N HIS A 5 18.11 2.89 -20.35
CA HIS A 5 17.15 1.81 -20.63
C HIS A 5 16.52 1.22 -19.36
N ASP A 6 17.23 1.20 -18.22
CA ASP A 6 16.66 0.71 -16.96
C ASP A 6 15.50 1.61 -16.50
N LEU A 7 15.55 2.92 -16.79
CA LEU A 7 14.50 3.87 -16.42
C LEU A 7 13.21 3.70 -17.24
N GLN A 8 13.31 3.16 -18.46
CA GLN A 8 12.15 2.90 -19.32
C GLN A 8 11.44 1.60 -18.94
N LEU A 9 12.17 0.62 -18.38
CA LEU A 9 11.56 -0.60 -17.85
C LEU A 9 10.71 -0.33 -16.59
N PHE A 10 11.07 0.69 -15.79
CA PHE A 10 10.25 1.16 -14.66
C PHE A 10 9.00 1.94 -15.10
N GLY A 11 9.00 2.52 -16.31
CA GLY A 11 7.88 3.31 -16.83
C GLY A 11 6.71 2.46 -17.34
N ASP A 12 7.00 1.28 -17.89
CA ASP A 12 5.99 0.34 -18.40
C ASP A 12 5.55 -0.71 -17.37
N PHE A 13 6.20 -0.78 -16.20
CA PHE A 13 5.75 -1.58 -15.06
C PHE A 13 4.60 -0.90 -14.31
N LYS A 14 3.58 -0.50 -15.07
CA LYS A 14 2.20 -0.43 -14.60
C LYS A 14 1.68 -1.86 -14.41
N PHE A 15 2.47 -2.70 -13.75
CA PHE A 15 2.10 -4.06 -13.42
C PHE A 15 0.90 -3.92 -12.50
N GLU A 16 -0.21 -4.44 -13.01
CA GLU A 16 -1.51 -4.52 -12.37
C GLU A 16 -1.28 -4.63 -10.87
N LEU A 17 -1.48 -3.53 -10.13
CA LEU A 17 -1.83 -3.65 -8.72
C LEU A 17 -2.94 -4.67 -8.78
N SER A 18 -2.62 -5.90 -8.35
CA SER A 18 -3.44 -7.12 -8.41
C SER A 18 -4.88 -6.71 -8.57
N ASP A 19 -5.56 -7.16 -9.64
CA ASP A 19 -6.91 -6.82 -10.18
C ASP A 19 -8.04 -6.43 -9.20
N ASN A 20 -7.74 -6.32 -7.91
CA ASN A 20 -8.56 -6.00 -6.78
C ASN A 20 -7.84 -5.18 -5.66
N TRP A 21 -7.28 -3.99 -5.93
CA TRP A 21 -6.89 -2.98 -4.91
C TRP A 21 -8.07 -2.05 -4.53
N ARG A 22 -9.29 -2.49 -4.84
CA ARG A 22 -10.62 -2.01 -4.41
C ARG A 22 -11.21 -0.74 -5.08
N ASN A 23 -10.53 0.40 -5.16
CA ASN A 23 -11.04 1.62 -5.83
C ASN A 23 -9.98 2.72 -5.93
N ASP A 24 -10.08 3.68 -6.87
CA ASP A 24 -9.03 4.68 -7.22
C ASP A 24 -8.34 5.36 -6.03
N CYS A 25 -9.07 5.57 -4.94
CA CYS A 25 -8.53 6.10 -3.69
C CYS A 25 -7.49 5.16 -3.07
N ALA A 26 -7.80 3.87 -2.96
CA ALA A 26 -6.90 2.87 -2.38
C ALA A 26 -5.62 2.65 -3.18
N LYS A 27 -5.60 2.88 -4.52
CA LYS A 27 -4.36 2.76 -5.34
C LYS A 27 -3.40 3.83 -4.90
N LYS A 28 -3.90 5.06 -4.86
CA LYS A 28 -3.14 6.24 -4.45
C LYS A 28 -2.62 6.10 -3.02
N ALA A 29 -3.38 5.46 -2.13
CA ALA A 29 -2.94 5.17 -0.78
C ALA A 29 -1.75 4.19 -0.72
N LEU A 30 -1.67 3.23 -1.64
CA LEU A 30 -0.63 2.19 -1.70
C LEU A 30 0.60 2.59 -2.52
N GLU A 31 0.47 3.49 -3.49
CA GLU A 31 1.57 4.00 -4.33
C GLU A 31 2.88 4.27 -3.56
N PRO A 32 2.89 4.90 -2.38
CA PRO A 32 4.13 5.20 -1.65
C PRO A 32 4.94 3.98 -1.20
N ILE A 33 4.32 2.79 -1.10
CA ILE A 33 4.98 1.58 -0.60
C ILE A 33 5.18 0.49 -1.65
N ILE A 34 4.67 0.64 -2.87
CA ILE A 34 4.77 -0.41 -3.91
C ILE A 34 6.23 -0.84 -4.11
N ASN A 35 7.13 0.12 -4.29
CA ASN A 35 8.55 -0.17 -4.52
C ASN A 35 9.22 -0.77 -3.27
N GLN A 36 8.86 -0.28 -2.08
CA GLN A 36 9.33 -0.83 -0.80
C GLN A 36 8.87 -2.28 -0.62
N CYS A 37 7.66 -2.62 -1.05
CA CYS A 37 7.15 -3.98 -1.02
C CYS A 37 7.94 -4.95 -1.90
N ALA A 38 8.45 -4.48 -3.04
CA ALA A 38 9.32 -5.29 -3.88
C ALA A 38 10.65 -5.62 -3.18
N GLU A 39 11.17 -4.71 -2.35
CA GLU A 39 12.40 -4.91 -1.57
C GLU A 39 12.19 -5.77 -0.32
N GLY A 40 11.00 -5.69 0.30
CA GLY A 40 10.61 -6.49 1.46
C GLY A 40 9.73 -5.72 2.45
N ILE A 41 8.84 -6.42 3.17
CA ILE A 41 7.88 -5.80 4.11
C ILE A 41 8.58 -5.08 5.29
N GLU A 42 9.76 -5.55 5.67
CA GLU A 42 10.61 -4.97 6.71
C GLU A 42 11.10 -3.56 6.39
N THR A 43 11.06 -3.14 5.12
CA THR A 43 11.41 -1.78 4.70
C THR A 43 10.32 -0.76 5.06
N ILE A 44 9.09 -1.21 5.29
CA ILE A 44 7.96 -0.34 5.66
C ILE A 44 8.06 0.04 7.13
N SER A 45 8.24 1.33 7.39
CA SER A 45 8.26 1.85 8.76
C SER A 45 6.89 1.76 9.44
N PRO A 46 6.84 1.66 10.78
CA PRO A 46 5.59 1.70 11.54
C PRO A 46 4.75 2.96 11.25
N PHE A 47 5.40 4.09 10.97
CA PHE A 47 4.74 5.33 10.61
C PHE A 47 4.04 5.24 9.24
N GLN A 48 4.72 4.73 8.22
CA GLN A 48 4.12 4.51 6.89
C GLN A 48 2.96 3.52 6.99
N GLN A 49 3.12 2.42 7.72
CA GLN A 49 2.06 1.44 7.93
C GLN A 49 0.81 2.08 8.57
N LYS A 50 0.97 2.92 9.60
CA LYS A 50 -0.14 3.67 10.20
C LYS A 50 -0.78 4.63 9.20
N SER A 51 0.03 5.41 8.50
CA SER A 51 -0.43 6.41 7.52
C SER A 51 -1.28 5.77 6.44
N ILE A 52 -0.82 4.66 5.85
CA ILE A 52 -1.51 3.96 4.79
C ILE A 52 -2.78 3.29 5.29
N ALA A 53 -2.76 2.73 6.50
CA ALA A 53 -3.97 2.17 7.11
C ALA A 53 -5.06 3.22 7.28
N ILE A 54 -4.69 4.44 7.70
CA ILE A 54 -5.61 5.58 7.80
C ILE A 54 -6.14 5.95 6.42
N GLN A 55 -5.28 6.07 5.40
CA GLN A 55 -5.71 6.41 4.03
C GLN A 55 -6.68 5.36 3.46
N LEU A 56 -6.38 4.07 3.60
CA LEU A 56 -7.27 2.99 3.17
C LEU A 56 -8.61 3.03 3.91
N SER A 57 -8.59 3.31 5.22
CA SER A 57 -9.82 3.46 6.00
C SER A 57 -10.67 4.64 5.51
N ILE A 58 -10.03 5.78 5.22
CA ILE A 58 -10.71 6.95 4.64
C ILE A 58 -11.36 6.59 3.31
N CYS A 59 -10.64 5.89 2.42
CA CYS A 59 -11.19 5.44 1.14
C CYS A 59 -12.44 4.55 1.32
N GLU A 60 -12.44 3.68 2.33
CA GLU A 60 -13.60 2.83 2.66
C GLU A 60 -14.76 3.65 3.22
N PHE A 61 -14.50 4.59 4.13
CA PHE A 61 -15.54 5.46 4.69
C PHE A 61 -16.18 6.33 3.62
N GLU A 62 -15.38 6.91 2.71
CA GLU A 62 -15.89 7.71 1.60
C GLU A 62 -16.74 6.88 0.64
N ASN A 63 -16.30 5.66 0.32
CA ASN A 63 -17.05 4.75 -0.55
C ASN A 63 -18.36 4.25 0.09
N ALA A 64 -18.42 4.18 1.42
CA ALA A 64 -19.60 3.80 2.18
C ALA A 64 -20.49 5.01 2.56
N GLU A 65 -20.12 6.22 2.15
CA GLU A 65 -20.79 7.48 2.53
C GLU A 65 -20.89 7.68 4.05
N ILE A 66 -19.91 7.17 4.80
CA ILE A 66 -19.81 7.29 6.25
C ILE A 66 -18.94 8.49 6.60
N SER A 67 -19.41 9.33 7.53
CA SER A 67 -18.61 10.45 8.05
C SER A 67 -17.47 9.95 8.93
N TYR A 68 -16.35 10.66 8.91
CA TYR A 68 -15.17 10.31 9.72
C TYR A 68 -14.52 11.58 10.28
N PRO A 69 -13.68 11.48 11.33
CA PRO A 69 -13.07 12.64 11.96
C PRO A 69 -12.24 13.48 10.97
N SER A 70 -12.44 14.80 11.00
CA SER A 70 -11.74 15.74 10.12
C SER A 70 -10.22 15.72 10.28
N GLU A 71 -9.76 15.35 11.48
CA GLU A 71 -8.37 15.20 11.90
C GLU A 71 -7.63 14.14 11.08
N CYS A 72 -8.36 13.16 10.54
CA CYS A 72 -7.80 12.16 9.64
C CYS A 72 -7.42 12.73 8.27
N ARG A 73 -7.95 13.91 7.90
CA ARG A 73 -7.49 14.66 6.70
C ARG A 73 -6.29 15.55 6.98
N SER A 74 -6.09 16.01 8.22
CA SER A 74 -5.14 17.08 8.56
C SER A 74 -3.73 16.61 8.94
N GLN A 75 -3.28 15.45 8.41
CA GLN A 75 -1.95 14.84 8.65
C GLN A 75 -1.58 14.53 10.12
N ASN A 76 -2.44 14.82 11.10
CA ASN A 76 -2.20 14.47 12.50
C ASN A 76 -2.66 13.02 12.77
N LEU A 77 -1.79 12.07 12.40
CA LEU A 77 -2.11 10.63 12.45
C LEU A 77 -2.46 10.15 13.86
N ASP A 78 -1.73 10.60 14.88
CA ASP A 78 -1.96 10.14 16.26
C ASP A 78 -3.31 10.62 16.79
N THR A 79 -3.67 11.88 16.51
CA THR A 79 -4.99 12.41 16.90
C THR A 79 -6.11 11.72 16.13
N CYS A 80 -5.91 11.47 14.83
CA CYS A 80 -6.87 10.68 14.04
C CYS A 80 -7.10 9.30 14.66
N ILE A 81 -6.05 8.55 14.98
CA ILE A 81 -6.17 7.20 15.56
C ILE A 81 -6.94 7.24 16.89
N LEU A 82 -6.63 8.21 17.77
CA LEU A 82 -7.35 8.39 19.03
C LEU A 82 -8.84 8.66 18.84
N LEU A 83 -9.24 9.30 17.75
CA LEU A 83 -10.64 9.55 17.43
C LEU A 83 -11.30 8.33 16.78
N LEU A 84 -10.57 7.56 15.95
CA LEU A 84 -11.07 6.30 15.39
C LEU A 84 -11.30 5.26 16.49
N GLU A 85 -10.48 5.23 17.54
CA GLU A 85 -10.63 4.32 18.68
C GLU A 85 -11.97 4.53 19.45
N LYS A 86 -12.53 5.74 19.42
CA LYS A 86 -13.80 6.06 20.11
C LYS A 86 -15.02 5.37 19.49
N SER A 87 -14.91 4.88 18.26
CA SER A 87 -15.99 4.21 17.54
C SER A 87 -15.55 2.80 17.16
N PRO A 88 -16.25 1.74 17.61
CA PRO A 88 -15.89 0.37 17.26
C PRO A 88 -15.82 0.15 15.75
N GLN A 89 -16.73 0.74 14.97
CA GLN A 89 -16.77 0.61 13.52
C GLN A 89 -15.50 1.18 12.88
N TYR A 90 -15.08 2.37 13.31
CA TYR A 90 -13.88 3.03 12.78
C TYR A 90 -12.61 2.28 13.17
N TRP A 91 -12.54 1.85 14.44
CA TRP A 91 -11.41 1.08 14.93
C TRP A 91 -11.25 -0.26 14.19
N THR A 92 -12.35 -0.96 13.89
CA THR A 92 -12.28 -2.23 13.15
C THR A 92 -11.76 -2.05 11.72
N THR A 93 -12.20 -1.01 11.01
CA THR A 93 -11.71 -0.71 9.67
C THR A 93 -10.22 -0.37 9.69
N PHE A 94 -9.81 0.57 10.56
CA PHE A 94 -8.41 0.95 10.69
C PHE A 94 -7.50 -0.21 11.11
N SER A 95 -7.86 -0.93 12.18
CA SER A 95 -7.04 -2.04 12.68
C SER A 95 -7.01 -3.23 11.72
N GLY A 96 -8.06 -3.41 10.91
CA GLY A 96 -8.10 -4.34 9.79
C GLY A 96 -7.03 -4.02 8.76
N TYR A 97 -7.08 -2.82 8.18
CA TYR A 97 -6.09 -2.39 7.19
C TYR A 97 -4.67 -2.36 7.75
N TYR A 98 -4.49 -1.92 8.99
CA TYR A 98 -3.17 -1.90 9.63
C TYR A 98 -2.51 -3.28 9.63
N ARG A 99 -3.29 -4.35 9.89
CA ARG A 99 -2.80 -5.73 9.84
C ARG A 99 -2.66 -6.24 8.40
N GLU A 100 -3.60 -5.87 7.53
CA GLU A 100 -3.69 -6.34 6.14
C GLU A 100 -2.55 -5.83 5.25
N ILE A 101 -1.99 -4.64 5.53
CA ILE A 101 -0.88 -4.05 4.75
C ILE A 101 0.26 -5.04 4.52
N ARG A 102 0.58 -5.89 5.50
CA ARG A 102 1.62 -6.91 5.34
C ARG A 102 1.29 -7.92 4.25
N ASN A 103 0.04 -8.37 4.20
CA ASN A 103 -0.45 -9.29 3.19
C ASN A 103 -0.54 -8.61 1.82
N ILE A 104 -1.01 -7.36 1.77
CA ILE A 104 -1.04 -6.56 0.53
C ILE A 104 0.37 -6.43 -0.04
N CYS A 105 1.34 -6.08 0.81
CA CYS A 105 2.72 -5.92 0.42
C CYS A 105 3.36 -7.23 -0.09
N HIS A 106 3.07 -8.34 0.59
CA HIS A 106 3.47 -9.66 0.13
C HIS A 106 2.88 -10.00 -1.25
N GLN A 107 1.60 -9.72 -1.48
CA GLN A 107 0.96 -9.93 -2.79
C GLN A 107 1.58 -9.05 -3.88
N ILE A 108 1.92 -7.81 -3.56
CA ILE A 108 2.61 -6.89 -4.47
C ILE A 108 4.01 -7.41 -4.81
N SER A 109 4.71 -8.10 -3.90
CA SER A 109 6.10 -8.55 -4.12
C SER A 109 6.23 -9.84 -4.94
N LEU A 110 5.21 -10.71 -4.93
CA LEU A 110 5.17 -11.97 -5.70
C LEU A 110 5.57 -11.85 -7.19
N PRO A 111 5.03 -10.91 -7.98
CA PRO A 111 5.41 -10.77 -9.39
C PRO A 111 6.89 -10.42 -9.57
N PHE A 112 7.42 -9.50 -8.77
CA PHE A 112 8.84 -9.12 -8.84
C PHE A 112 9.76 -10.30 -8.56
N ALA A 113 9.41 -11.16 -7.59
CA ALA A 113 10.17 -12.37 -7.30
C ALA A 113 10.15 -13.36 -8.47
N LYS A 114 9.00 -13.52 -9.15
CA LYS A 114 8.88 -14.37 -10.34
C LYS A 114 9.79 -13.89 -11.47
N ASP A 115 9.79 -12.59 -11.76
CA ASP A 115 10.56 -12.04 -12.89
C ASP A 115 12.07 -12.14 -12.66
N GLN A 116 12.53 -11.95 -11.43
CA GLN A 116 13.93 -12.20 -11.06
C GLN A 116 14.34 -13.65 -11.31
N ILE A 117 13.48 -14.62 -10.98
CA ILE A 117 13.76 -16.04 -11.22
C ILE A 117 13.86 -16.31 -12.72
N LEU A 118 12.91 -15.82 -13.53
CA LEU A 118 12.92 -16.03 -14.99
C LEU A 118 14.19 -15.45 -15.63
N GLN A 119 14.59 -14.23 -15.25
CA GLN A 119 15.82 -13.62 -15.75
C GLN A 119 17.07 -14.45 -15.44
N VAL A 120 17.15 -15.04 -14.24
CA VAL A 120 18.28 -15.92 -13.89
C VAL A 120 18.27 -17.19 -14.75
N TYR A 121 17.12 -17.81 -14.98
CA TYR A 121 17.01 -19.01 -15.81
C TYR A 121 17.36 -18.75 -17.28
N GLU A 122 16.90 -17.62 -17.85
CA GLU A 122 17.19 -17.24 -19.24
C GLU A 122 18.68 -16.96 -19.48
N ASN A 123 19.41 -16.47 -18.48
CA ASN A 123 20.85 -16.21 -18.59
C ASN A 123 21.74 -17.47 -18.45
N ILE A 124 21.18 -18.60 -18.00
CA ILE A 124 21.93 -19.86 -17.77
C ILE A 124 21.85 -20.81 -18.99
N THR A 125 21.00 -20.54 -19.99
CA THR A 125 20.83 -21.36 -21.20
C THR A 125 21.51 -20.73 -22.40
#